data_AF-A0A8E2DH51-F1
#
_entry.id   AF-A0A8E2DH51-F1
#
_cell.length_a   1.000
_cell.length_b   1.000
_cell.length_c   1.000
_cell.angle_alpha   90.00
_cell.angle_beta   90.00
_cell.angle_gamma   90.00
#
_symmetry.space_group_name_H-M   'P 1'
#
loop_
_entity.id
_entity.type
_entity.pdbx_description
1 polymer ?
#
loop_
_entity_poly.entity_id
_entity_poly.type
_entity_poly.pdbx_seq_one_letter_code
_entity_poly.pdbx_strand_id
1 'polypeptide(L)'
;MYQILKIVFFYAAVVGAILVGAAPLRSRQIGDLQCNIDRLEIVGDLGGLQNTLATLSKEVTDPTTSTAIQSAISDVTGAQGAIGVIAKALLTGQDAPADARDQVAGNLTSAQNTLSDSAAASELQKAQTQLTNSITAGDGVVSNCN
;
A
#
# COMPACT_ATOMS: atom_id res chain seq x y z
N MET A 1 -58.14 -8.19 26.78
CA MET A 1 -57.13 -9.14 26.24
C MET A 1 -56.24 -8.53 25.15
N TYR A 2 -56.79 -7.84 24.13
CA TYR A 2 -56.01 -7.25 23.03
C TYR A 2 -55.04 -6.11 23.43
N GLN A 3 -55.35 -5.34 24.49
CA GLN A 3 -54.46 -4.28 24.99
C GLN A 3 -53.25 -4.81 25.78
N ILE A 4 -53.41 -5.91 26.51
CA ILE A 4 -52.33 -6.52 27.31
C ILE A 4 -51.27 -7.11 26.37
N LEU A 5 -51.70 -7.66 25.24
CA LEU A 5 -50.80 -8.20 24.20
C LEU A 5 -49.91 -7.12 23.57
N LYS A 6 -50.40 -5.89 23.41
CA LYS A 6 -49.64 -4.76 22.84
C LYS A 6 -48.54 -4.24 23.78
N ILE A 7 -48.81 -4.23 25.09
CA ILE A 7 -47.87 -3.77 26.11
C ILE A 7 -46.69 -4.76 26.22
N VAL A 8 -46.98 -6.06 26.15
CA VAL A 8 -45.94 -7.12 26.16
C VAL A 8 -45.09 -7.06 24.89
N PHE A 9 -45.69 -6.79 23.73
CA PHE A 9 -44.95 -6.69 22.46
C PHE A 9 -44.04 -5.44 22.41
N PHE A 10 -44.48 -4.32 22.97
CA PHE A 10 -43.64 -3.11 23.08
C PHE A 10 -42.48 -3.28 24.08
N TYR A 11 -42.70 -3.96 25.20
CA TYR A 11 -41.62 -4.21 26.18
C TYR A 11 -40.55 -5.18 25.66
N ALA A 12 -40.92 -6.18 24.85
CA ALA A 12 -39.95 -7.11 24.25
C ALA A 12 -39.02 -6.42 23.23
N ALA A 13 -39.49 -5.39 22.52
CA ALA A 13 -38.69 -4.64 21.57
C ALA A 13 -37.66 -3.70 22.23
N VAL A 14 -37.97 -3.16 23.42
CA VAL A 14 -37.07 -2.21 24.12
C VAL A 14 -35.92 -2.93 24.84
N VAL A 15 -36.13 -4.16 25.33
CA VAL A 15 -35.08 -4.93 26.02
C VAL A 15 -34.07 -5.56 25.05
N GLY A 16 -34.46 -5.83 23.80
CA GLY A 16 -33.55 -6.33 22.77
C GLY A 16 -32.49 -5.32 22.28
N ALA A 17 -32.73 -4.02 22.48
CA ALA A 17 -31.80 -2.97 22.04
C ALA A 17 -30.61 -2.74 23.00
N ILE A 18 -30.63 -3.31 24.21
CA ILE A 18 -29.58 -3.12 25.23
C ILE A 18 -28.54 -4.27 25.18
N LEU A 19 -28.83 -5.33 24.42
CA LEU A 19 -27.91 -6.42 24.12
C LEU A 19 -27.20 -6.25 22.77
N VAL A 20 -27.08 -5.00 22.27
CA VAL A 20 -26.00 -4.68 21.35
C VAL A 20 -24.73 -4.86 22.14
N GLY A 21 -24.24 -6.10 22.17
CA GLY A 21 -22.90 -6.41 22.65
C GLY A 21 -22.01 -5.36 22.00
N ALA A 22 -21.30 -4.61 22.84
CA ALA A 22 -20.20 -3.80 22.37
C ALA A 22 -19.34 -4.77 21.55
N ALA A 23 -19.51 -4.76 20.22
CA ALA A 23 -18.58 -5.40 19.33
C ALA A 23 -17.24 -4.89 19.83
N PRO A 24 -16.30 -5.78 20.22
CA PRO A 24 -15.06 -5.33 20.81
C PRO A 24 -14.57 -4.21 19.92
N LEU A 25 -14.32 -3.06 20.53
CA LEU A 25 -13.59 -1.99 19.87
C LEU A 25 -12.20 -2.57 19.61
N ARG A 26 -12.08 -3.45 18.60
CA ARG A 26 -10.83 -3.63 17.88
C ARG A 26 -10.50 -2.22 17.51
N SER A 27 -9.39 -1.75 18.06
CA SER A 27 -8.93 -0.40 17.88
C SER A 27 -9.21 -0.01 16.44
N ARG A 28 -10.03 1.03 16.21
CA ARG A 28 -10.04 1.71 14.90
C ARG A 28 -8.73 2.50 14.80
N GLN A 29 -7.61 1.82 15.04
CA GLN A 29 -6.35 2.22 14.51
C GLN A 29 -6.55 2.00 13.02
N ILE A 30 -6.75 3.09 12.30
CA ILE A 30 -6.03 3.30 11.04
C ILE A 30 -4.68 2.59 11.28
N GLY A 31 -4.50 1.39 10.70
CA GLY A 31 -3.63 0.31 11.21
C GLY A 31 -2.30 0.78 11.77
N ASP A 32 -1.74 0.10 12.79
CA ASP A 32 -0.49 0.39 13.52
C ASP A 32 0.22 1.69 13.08
N LEU A 33 0.48 2.64 13.99
CA LEU A 33 1.20 3.86 13.66
C LEU A 33 2.44 3.60 12.78
N GLN A 34 3.13 2.48 13.00
CA GLN A 34 4.22 2.01 12.14
C GLN A 34 3.78 1.68 10.70
N CYS A 35 2.70 0.92 10.51
CA CYS A 35 2.10 0.67 9.19
C CYS A 35 1.75 1.97 8.43
N ASN A 36 1.23 2.99 9.11
CA ASN A 36 0.94 4.27 8.46
C ASN A 36 2.21 5.04 8.08
N ILE A 37 3.25 4.95 8.90
CA ILE A 37 4.57 5.52 8.61
C ILE A 37 5.17 4.83 7.38
N ASP A 38 5.22 3.50 7.38
CA ASP A 38 5.82 2.70 6.29
C ASP A 38 5.09 2.98 4.96
N ARG A 39 3.76 3.18 5.00
CA ARG A 39 2.96 3.58 3.83
C ARG A 39 3.30 4.96 3.30
N LEU A 40 3.48 5.93 4.19
CA LEU A 40 3.83 7.29 3.78
C LEU A 40 5.25 7.33 3.20
N GLU A 41 6.17 6.60 3.84
CA GLU A 41 7.56 6.46 3.42
C GLU A 41 7.64 5.84 2.01
N ILE A 42 6.99 4.70 1.77
CA ILE A 42 7.03 4.07 0.43
C ILE A 42 6.39 4.95 -0.65
N VAL A 43 5.30 5.67 -0.37
CA VAL A 43 4.70 6.60 -1.35
C VAL A 43 5.68 7.71 -1.71
N GLY A 44 6.36 8.27 -0.71
CA GLY A 44 7.40 9.28 -0.90
C GLY A 44 8.57 8.76 -1.73
N ASP A 45 9.11 7.59 -1.36
CA ASP A 45 10.25 6.97 -2.03
C ASP A 45 9.94 6.58 -3.47
N LEU A 46 8.78 6.00 -3.74
CA LEU A 46 8.36 5.67 -5.11
C LEU A 46 8.14 6.92 -5.95
N GLY A 47 7.59 8.00 -5.38
CA GLY A 47 7.47 9.28 -6.06
C GLY A 47 8.85 9.87 -6.41
N GLY A 48 9.80 9.80 -5.48
CA GLY A 48 11.19 10.19 -5.71
C GLY A 48 11.86 9.36 -6.80
N LEU A 49 11.69 8.04 -6.75
CA LEU A 49 12.23 7.09 -7.74
C LEU A 49 11.65 7.34 -9.13
N GLN A 50 10.33 7.52 -9.24
CA GLN A 50 9.66 7.75 -10.52
C GLN A 50 10.15 9.05 -11.17
N ASN A 51 10.36 10.11 -10.40
CA ASN A 51 10.95 11.36 -10.90
C ASN A 51 12.39 11.15 -11.40
N THR A 52 13.22 10.41 -10.67
CA THR A 52 14.58 10.09 -11.10
C THR A 52 14.57 9.26 -12.38
N LEU A 53 13.74 8.23 -12.48
CA LEU A 53 13.59 7.41 -13.69
C LEU A 53 13.05 8.22 -14.88
N ALA A 54 12.13 9.15 -14.65
CA ALA A 54 11.63 10.05 -15.69
C ALA A 54 12.72 10.99 -16.21
N THR A 55 13.60 11.50 -15.35
CA THR A 55 14.78 12.27 -15.76
C THR A 55 15.74 11.39 -16.55
N LEU A 56 16.09 10.21 -16.03
CA LEU A 56 17.00 9.27 -16.66
C LEU A 56 16.50 8.84 -18.05
N SER A 57 15.18 8.64 -18.23
CA SER A 57 14.57 8.28 -19.51
C SER A 57 14.79 9.34 -20.61
N LYS A 58 15.01 10.61 -20.24
CA LYS A 58 15.29 11.71 -21.16
C LYS A 58 16.78 11.85 -21.49
N GLU A 59 17.65 11.34 -20.62
CA GLU A 59 19.11 11.44 -20.76
C GLU A 59 19.71 10.23 -21.48
N VAL A 60 19.05 9.07 -21.40
CA VAL A 60 19.50 7.84 -22.04
C VAL A 60 19.11 7.81 -23.51
N THR A 61 20.12 7.66 -24.36
CA THR A 61 19.99 7.52 -25.81
C THR A 61 20.10 6.06 -26.29
N ASP A 62 20.63 5.17 -25.44
CA ASP A 62 20.74 3.76 -25.75
C ASP A 62 19.36 3.07 -25.69
N PRO A 63 18.90 2.42 -26.77
CA PRO A 63 17.56 1.86 -26.84
C PRO A 63 17.32 0.71 -25.85
N THR A 64 18.35 -0.09 -25.55
CA THR A 64 18.24 -1.17 -24.55
C THR A 64 18.04 -0.63 -23.14
N THR A 65 18.83 0.36 -22.74
CA THR A 65 18.73 1.02 -21.44
C THR A 65 17.44 1.83 -21.32
N SER A 66 17.02 2.52 -22.41
CA SER A 66 15.75 3.24 -22.45
C SER A 66 14.55 2.31 -22.23
N THR A 67 14.57 1.13 -22.87
CA THR A 67 13.54 0.10 -22.66
C THR A 67 13.52 -0.40 -21.21
N ALA A 68 14.69 -0.68 -20.63
CA ALA A 68 14.81 -1.09 -19.23
C ALA A 68 14.26 -0.03 -18.27
N ILE A 69 14.58 1.25 -18.49
CA ILE A 69 14.04 2.36 -17.68
C ILE A 69 12.51 2.43 -17.81
N GLN A 70 11.97 2.26 -19.01
CA GLN A 70 10.52 2.31 -19.22
C GLN A 70 9.79 1.13 -18.55
N SER A 71 10.41 -0.04 -18.53
CA SER A 71 9.95 -1.20 -17.75
C SER A 71 9.98 -0.90 -16.25
N ALA A 72 11.10 -0.39 -15.73
CA ALA A 72 11.21 -0.01 -14.32
C ALA A 72 10.17 1.06 -13.92
N ILE A 73 9.88 2.04 -14.78
CA ILE A 73 8.81 3.03 -14.56
C ILE A 73 7.44 2.34 -14.45
N SER A 74 7.17 1.36 -15.30
CA SER A 74 5.90 0.62 -15.26
C SER A 74 5.77 -0.18 -13.98
N ASP A 75 6.83 -0.86 -13.56
CA ASP A 75 6.87 -1.63 -12.32
C ASP A 75 6.67 -0.73 -11.09
N VAL A 76 7.37 0.40 -11.01
CA VAL A 76 7.19 1.41 -9.94
C VAL A 76 5.76 1.95 -9.92
N THR A 77 5.16 2.18 -11.08
CA THR A 77 3.76 2.60 -11.19
C THR A 77 2.81 1.50 -10.70
N GLY A 78 3.10 0.24 -11.00
CA GLY A 78 2.39 -0.92 -10.46
C GLY A 78 2.44 -0.98 -8.93
N ALA A 79 3.63 -0.77 -8.35
CA ALA A 79 3.81 -0.72 -6.90
C ALA A 79 2.99 0.41 -6.25
N GLN A 80 3.02 1.63 -6.84
CA GLN A 80 2.17 2.75 -6.39
C GLN A 80 0.68 2.40 -6.43
N GLY A 81 0.23 1.74 -7.50
CA GLY A 81 -1.15 1.28 -7.63
C GLY A 81 -1.56 0.31 -6.51
N ALA A 82 -0.71 -0.67 -6.23
CA ALA A 82 -0.94 -1.65 -5.16
C ALA A 82 -0.94 -1.00 -3.77
N ILE A 83 -0.05 -0.04 -3.51
CA ILE A 83 -0.08 0.77 -2.27
C ILE A 83 -1.39 1.57 -2.17
N GLY A 84 -1.91 2.08 -3.30
CA GLY A 84 -3.22 2.72 -3.33
C GLY A 84 -4.36 1.79 -2.91
N VAL A 85 -4.31 0.51 -3.28
CA VAL A 85 -5.27 -0.51 -2.82
C VAL A 85 -5.13 -0.76 -1.32
N ILE A 86 -3.90 -0.94 -0.85
CA ILE A 86 -3.55 -1.10 0.57
C ILE A 86 -4.06 0.10 1.40
N ALA A 87 -3.86 1.32 0.92
CA ALA A 87 -4.33 2.56 1.54
C ALA A 87 -5.86 2.60 1.66
N LYS A 88 -6.58 2.28 0.58
CA LYS A 88 -8.06 2.24 0.58
C LYS A 88 -8.60 1.22 1.58
N ALA A 89 -8.01 0.02 1.66
CA ALA A 89 -8.42 -1.02 2.59
C ALA A 89 -8.40 -0.52 4.05
N LEU A 90 -7.29 0.11 4.49
CA LEU A 90 -7.22 0.65 5.86
C LEU A 90 -8.16 1.83 6.10
N LEU A 91 -8.35 2.72 5.12
CA LEU A 91 -9.32 3.81 5.26
C LEU A 91 -10.73 3.26 5.52
N THR A 92 -11.02 2.06 5.02
CA THR A 92 -12.27 1.34 5.28
C THR A 92 -12.20 0.38 6.48
N GLY A 93 -11.09 0.38 7.23
CA GLY A 93 -10.87 -0.48 8.40
C GLY A 93 -10.70 -1.96 8.06
N GLN A 94 -10.33 -2.29 6.82
CA GLN A 94 -9.99 -3.63 6.38
C GLN A 94 -8.49 -3.84 6.46
N ASP A 95 -8.06 -5.07 6.70
CA ASP A 95 -6.65 -5.46 6.65
C ASP A 95 -6.06 -5.21 5.26
N ALA A 96 -4.74 -5.00 5.18
CA ALA A 96 -4.08 -4.84 3.88
C ALA A 96 -4.21 -6.14 3.07
N PRO A 97 -4.79 -6.11 1.85
CA PRO A 97 -4.97 -7.32 1.06
C PRO A 97 -3.63 -7.99 0.76
N ALA A 98 -3.53 -9.31 0.94
CA ALA A 98 -2.32 -10.08 0.68
C ALA A 98 -1.84 -9.90 -0.77
N ASP A 99 -2.75 -10.02 -1.75
CA ASP A 99 -2.43 -9.83 -3.17
C ASP A 99 -1.81 -8.45 -3.46
N ALA A 100 -2.28 -7.40 -2.77
CA ALA A 100 -1.75 -6.05 -2.95
C ALA A 100 -0.35 -5.92 -2.33
N ARG A 101 -0.10 -6.56 -1.19
CA ARG A 101 1.24 -6.65 -0.58
C ARG A 101 2.22 -7.40 -1.49
N ASP A 102 1.79 -8.52 -2.05
CA ASP A 102 2.58 -9.31 -3.00
C ASP A 102 2.86 -8.55 -4.29
N GLN A 103 1.91 -7.75 -4.78
CA GLN A 103 2.11 -6.87 -5.92
C GLN A 103 3.13 -5.76 -5.63
N VAL A 104 3.17 -5.19 -4.43
CA VAL A 104 4.23 -4.25 -4.05
C VAL A 104 5.59 -4.94 -4.14
N ALA A 105 5.77 -6.07 -3.45
CA ALA A 105 7.03 -6.80 -3.44
C ALA A 105 7.46 -7.21 -4.86
N GLY A 106 6.57 -7.84 -5.63
CA GLY A 106 6.85 -8.34 -6.98
C GLY A 106 7.25 -7.23 -7.96
N ASN A 107 6.54 -6.10 -7.93
CA ASN A 107 6.87 -4.96 -8.79
C ASN A 107 8.23 -4.35 -8.43
N LEU A 108 8.54 -4.19 -7.14
CA LEU A 108 9.83 -3.63 -6.72
C LEU A 108 11.00 -4.57 -7.02
N THR A 109 10.81 -5.88 -6.85
CA THR A 109 11.80 -6.88 -7.28
C THR A 109 12.02 -6.85 -8.79
N SER A 110 10.95 -6.72 -9.59
CA SER A 110 11.06 -6.61 -11.05
C SER A 110 11.83 -5.34 -11.47
N ALA A 111 11.52 -4.19 -10.87
CA ALA A 111 12.25 -2.96 -11.09
C ALA A 111 13.73 -3.11 -10.71
N GLN A 112 14.04 -3.83 -9.62
CA GLN A 112 15.41 -4.04 -9.15
C GLN A 112 16.18 -4.90 -10.15
N ASN A 113 15.62 -6.03 -10.58
CA ASN A 113 16.24 -6.89 -11.57
C ASN A 113 16.51 -6.13 -12.88
N THR A 114 15.58 -5.26 -13.29
CA THR A 114 15.70 -4.45 -14.51
C THR A 114 16.84 -3.41 -14.41
N LEU A 115 17.03 -2.79 -13.25
CA LEU A 115 18.03 -1.72 -13.06
C LEU A 115 19.42 -2.21 -12.63
N SER A 116 19.53 -3.46 -12.14
CA SER A 116 20.78 -4.05 -11.62
C SER A 116 21.84 -4.31 -12.69
N ASP A 117 21.44 -4.46 -13.96
CA ASP A 117 22.34 -4.83 -15.06
C ASP A 117 22.96 -3.64 -15.82
N SER A 118 22.68 -2.40 -15.41
CA SER A 118 23.13 -1.22 -16.15
C SER A 118 24.33 -0.51 -15.49
N ALA A 119 25.37 -0.25 -16.29
CA ALA A 119 26.65 0.33 -15.84
C ALA A 119 26.68 1.88 -15.84
N ALA A 120 25.55 2.58 -15.67
CA ALA A 120 25.42 4.00 -15.98
C ALA A 120 25.46 4.98 -14.78
N ALA A 121 25.48 6.28 -15.13
CA ALA A 121 25.74 7.53 -14.38
C ALA A 121 25.14 7.69 -12.97
N SER A 122 25.51 8.79 -12.28
CA SER A 122 25.05 9.15 -10.92
C SER A 122 23.53 9.03 -10.73
N GLU A 123 22.75 9.35 -11.75
CA GLU A 123 21.28 9.31 -11.71
C GLU A 123 20.73 7.88 -11.66
N LEU A 124 21.42 6.91 -12.28
CA LEU A 124 21.07 5.50 -12.14
C LEU A 124 21.40 4.98 -10.72
N GLN A 125 22.55 5.36 -10.16
CA GLN A 125 22.91 5.00 -8.78
C GLN A 125 21.91 5.59 -7.78
N LYS A 126 21.45 6.81 -8.03
CA LYS A 126 20.38 7.46 -7.26
C LYS A 126 19.06 6.69 -7.39
N ALA A 127 18.68 6.27 -8.61
CA ALA A 127 17.51 5.44 -8.83
C ALA A 127 17.61 4.10 -8.09
N GLN A 128 18.76 3.42 -8.14
CA GLN A 128 19.00 2.17 -7.41
C GLN A 128 18.91 2.37 -5.88
N THR A 129 19.46 3.47 -5.36
CA THR A 129 19.34 3.83 -3.93
C THR A 129 17.87 4.06 -3.53
N GLN A 130 17.15 4.87 -4.30
CA GLN A 130 15.73 5.15 -4.03
C GLN A 130 14.86 3.90 -4.16
N LEU A 131 15.18 3.01 -5.09
CA LEU A 131 14.52 1.72 -5.21
C LEU A 131 14.79 0.82 -4.00
N THR A 132 16.02 0.80 -3.49
CA THR A 132 16.38 0.03 -2.29
C THR A 132 15.64 0.55 -1.05
N ASN A 133 15.51 1.87 -0.92
CA ASN A 133 14.69 2.48 0.13
C ASN A 133 13.21 2.09 -0.03
N SER A 134 12.69 2.16 -1.27
CA SER A 134 11.32 1.76 -1.57
C SER A 134 11.04 0.29 -1.22
N ILE A 135 11.99 -0.62 -1.47
CA ILE A 135 11.92 -2.03 -1.09
C ILE A 135 11.86 -2.15 0.44
N THR A 136 12.75 -1.46 1.15
CA THR A 136 12.80 -1.47 2.62
C THR A 136 11.48 -0.99 3.23
N ALA A 137 10.95 0.12 2.73
CA ALA A 137 9.65 0.64 3.16
C ALA A 137 8.50 -0.32 2.79
N GLY A 138 8.60 -1.00 1.64
CA GLY A 138 7.65 -2.02 1.20
C GLY A 138 7.61 -3.22 2.13
N ASP A 139 8.77 -3.72 2.54
CA ASP A 139 8.89 -4.78 3.54
C ASP A 139 8.27 -4.36 4.88
N GLY A 140 8.42 -3.08 5.27
CA GLY A 140 7.72 -2.48 6.39
C GLY A 140 6.20 -2.60 6.26
N VAL A 141 5.64 -2.21 5.11
CA VAL A 141 4.20 -2.39 4.82
C VAL A 141 3.80 -3.87 4.92
N VAL A 142 4.60 -4.80 4.40
CA VAL A 142 4.26 -6.24 4.48
C VAL A 142 4.26 -6.73 5.92
N SER A 143 5.27 -6.36 6.69
CA SER A 143 5.47 -6.78 8.08
C SER A 143 4.47 -6.16 9.04
N ASN A 144 4.21 -4.86 8.91
CA ASN A 144 3.56 -4.05 9.94
C ASN A 144 2.09 -3.76 9.62
N CYS A 145 1.63 -3.95 8.38
CA CYS A 145 0.24 -3.74 7.99
C CYS A 145 -0.55 -5.06 7.91
N ASN A 146 -0.91 -5.60 9.08
CA ASN A 146 -1.77 -6.79 9.21
C ASN A 146 -3.13 -6.47 9.79
#